data_AF-A0A524JCT4-F1
#
_entry.id   AF-A0A524JCT4-F1
#
_cell.length_a   1.000
_cell.length_b   1.000
_cell.length_c   1.000
_cell.angle_alpha   90.00
_cell.angle_beta   90.00
_cell.angle_gamma   90.00
#
_symmetry.space_group_name_H-M   'P 1'
#
loop_
_entity.id
_entity.type
_entity.pdbx_description
1 polymer ?
#
loop_
_entity_poly.entity_id
_entity_poly.type
_entity_poly.pdbx_seq_one_letter_code
_entity_poly.pdbx_strand_id
1 'polypeptide(L)' 'TGAGDSFAGGFLGYLDSTGAESPSGDDLRRAMVFGSVMASFNVEDFGTERVRCLEPLEVDQRLSEFKSLTHFTEVPVAR' A
#
# COMPACT_ATOMS: atom_id res chain seq x y z
N THR A 1 -6.45 -1.78 -15.88
CA THR A 1 -5.82 -3.12 -15.73
C THR A 1 -4.37 -2.91 -15.38
N GLY A 2 -3.83 -3.63 -14.39
CA GLY A 2 -2.48 -3.39 -13.86
C GLY A 2 -2.40 -3.29 -12.34
N ALA A 3 -3.53 -3.38 -11.63
CA ALA A 3 -3.58 -3.25 -10.17
C ALA A 3 -2.75 -4.32 -9.46
N GLY A 4 -2.77 -5.56 -9.94
CA GLY A 4 -1.95 -6.65 -9.38
C GLY A 4 -0.45 -6.43 -9.54
N ASP A 5 -0.02 -5.97 -10.71
CA ASP A 5 1.40 -5.68 -10.97
C ASP A 5 1.85 -4.44 -10.18
N SER A 6 0.98 -3.43 -10.05
CA SER A 6 1.23 -2.25 -9.21
C SER A 6 1.32 -2.63 -7.73
N PHE A 7 0.49 -3.57 -7.27
CA PHE A 7 0.59 -4.15 -5.94
C PHE A 7 1.93 -4.85 -5.74
N ALA A 8 2.32 -5.73 -6.67
CA ALA A 8 3.59 -6.45 -6.59
C ALA A 8 4.78 -5.50 -6.59
N GLY A 9 4.74 -4.45 -7.42
CA GLY A 9 5.77 -3.41 -7.46
C GLY A 9 5.88 -2.63 -6.15
N GLY A 10 4.76 -2.18 -5.57
CA GLY A 10 4.75 -1.50 -4.27
C GLY A 10 5.20 -2.40 -3.11
N PHE A 11 4.80 -3.67 -3.14
CA PHE A 11 5.19 -4.67 -2.14
C PHE A 11 6.70 -4.93 -2.16
N LEU A 12 7.23 -5.29 -3.34
CA LEU A 12 8.65 -5.60 -3.50
C LEU A 12 9.52 -4.36 -3.32
N GLY A 13 9.08 -3.19 -3.80
CA GLY A 13 9.78 -1.92 -3.62
C GLY A 13 9.90 -1.53 -2.14
N TYR A 14 8.84 -1.73 -1.35
CA TYR A 14 8.94 -1.53 0.11
C TYR A 14 9.97 -2.48 0.71
N LEU A 15 9.91 -3.78 0.42
CA LEU A 15 10.84 -4.76 0.98
C LEU A 15 12.30 -4.45 0.63
N ASP A 16 12.57 -4.11 -0.63
CA ASP A 16 13.90 -3.69 -1.10
C ASP A 16 14.40 -2.46 -0.33
N SER A 17 13.53 -1.46 -0.11
CA SER A 17 13.88 -0.24 0.62
C SER A 17 14.25 -0.49 2.10
N THR A 18 13.84 -1.60 2.69
CA THR A 18 14.23 -1.94 4.08
C THR A 18 15.68 -2.39 4.20
N GLY A 19 16.30 -2.86 3.11
CA GLY A 19 17.65 -3.42 3.10
C GLY A 19 17.81 -4.70 3.93
N ALA A 20 16.72 -5.31 4.40
CA ALA A 20 16.76 -6.51 5.22
C ALA A 20 17.00 -7.76 4.37
N GLU A 21 17.97 -8.59 4.74
CA GLU A 21 18.22 -9.89 4.08
C GLU A 21 17.05 -10.88 4.28
N SER A 22 16.24 -10.68 5.32
CA SER A 22 15.09 -11.51 5.64
C SER A 22 13.98 -10.66 6.25
N PRO A 23 12.87 -10.43 5.53
CA PRO A 23 11.75 -9.63 6.02
C PRO A 23 11.08 -10.28 7.24
N SER A 24 10.77 -9.48 8.26
CA SER A 24 9.93 -9.92 9.37
C SER A 24 8.45 -9.98 8.97
N GLY A 25 7.61 -10.59 9.81
CA GLY A 25 6.16 -10.57 9.60
C GLY A 25 5.57 -9.14 9.60
N ASP A 26 6.17 -8.21 10.34
CA ASP A 26 5.76 -6.79 10.31
C ASP A 26 6.18 -6.10 9.01
N ASP A 27 7.34 -6.45 8.46
CA ASP A 27 7.78 -5.94 7.16
C ASP A 27 6.85 -6.42 6.05
N LEU A 28 6.45 -7.70 6.07
CA LEU A 28 5.48 -8.23 5.12
C LEU A 28 4.12 -7.53 5.25
N ARG A 29 3.64 -7.27 6.47
CA ARG A 29 2.40 -6.51 6.70
C ARG A 29 2.50 -5.09 6.12
N ARG A 30 3.61 -4.39 6.35
CA ARG A 30 3.83 -3.04 5.80
C ARG A 30 3.94 -3.08 4.27
N ALA A 31 4.65 -4.07 3.72
CA ALA A 31 4.75 -4.28 2.27
C ALA A 31 3.37 -4.48 1.63
N MET A 32 2.48 -5.25 2.27
CA MET A 32 1.09 -5.40 1.80
C MET A 32 0.36 -4.06 1.74
N VAL A 33 0.53 -3.20 2.74
CA VAL A 33 -0.07 -1.86 2.75
C VAL A 33 0.47 -1.02 1.59
N PHE A 34 1.78 -0.96 1.38
CA PHE A 34 2.37 -0.22 0.26
C PHE A 34 1.91 -0.75 -1.10
N GLY A 35 1.84 -2.08 -1.27
CA GLY A 35 1.27 -2.69 -2.46
C GLY A 35 -0.18 -2.25 -2.68
N SER A 36 -1.02 -2.28 -1.65
CA SER A 36 -2.41 -1.85 -1.74
C SER A 36 -2.55 -0.36 -2.10
N VAL A 37 -1.69 0.50 -1.54
CA VAL A 37 -1.65 1.93 -1.88
C VAL A 37 -1.31 2.12 -3.36
N MET A 38 -0.28 1.46 -3.89
CA MET A 38 0.10 1.58 -5.31
C MET A 38 -0.98 1.05 -6.25
N ALA A 39 -1.61 -0.07 -5.90
CA ALA A 39 -2.73 -0.63 -6.67
C ALA A 39 -3.94 0.30 -6.69
N SER A 40 -4.20 1.03 -5.59
CA SER A 40 -5.33 1.95 -5.49
C SER A 40 -5.22 3.12 -6.47
N PHE A 41 -4.00 3.57 -6.81
CA PHE A 41 -3.79 4.58 -7.85
C PHE A 41 -3.91 3.99 -9.25
N ASN A 42 -3.41 2.78 -9.50
CA ASN A 42 -3.48 2.18 -10.85
C ASN A 42 -4.91 2.11 -11.42
N VAL A 43 -5.91 1.93 -10.55
CA VAL A 43 -7.31 1.80 -10.99
C VAL A 43 -8.02 3.13 -11.27
N GLU A 44 -7.39 4.28 -10.99
CA GLU A 44 -8.01 5.60 -11.17
C GLU A 44 -7.95 6.12 -12.62
N ASP A 45 -7.08 5.54 -13.47
CA ASP A 45 -6.96 5.94 -14.87
C ASP A 45 -6.57 4.75 -15.78
N PHE A 46 -6.57 4.97 -17.09
CA PHE A 46 -6.27 3.93 -18.08
C PHE A 46 -4.80 3.49 -18.01
N GLY A 47 -4.55 2.19 -18.10
CA GLY A 47 -3.21 1.63 -18.16
C GLY A 47 -2.31 2.04 -16.97
N THR A 48 -1.22 2.74 -17.26
CA THR A 48 -0.25 3.23 -16.26
C THR A 48 -0.27 4.75 -16.10
N GLU A 49 -1.20 5.45 -16.75
CA GLU A 49 -1.26 6.92 -16.78
C GLU A 49 -1.24 7.51 -15.37
N ARG A 50 -2.11 7.03 -14.48
CA ARG A 50 -2.19 7.53 -13.10
C ARG A 50 -0.90 7.34 -12.31
N VAL A 51 -0.27 6.18 -12.43
CA VAL A 51 0.96 5.82 -11.69
C VAL A 51 2.16 6.61 -12.21
N ARG A 52 2.18 6.94 -13.50
CA ARG A 52 3.30 7.69 -14.12
C ARG A 52 3.40 9.12 -13.59
N CYS A 53 2.28 9.74 -13.27
CA CYS A 53 2.21 11.11 -12.75
C CYS A 53 2.01 11.15 -11.23
N LEU A 54 2.23 10.03 -10.53
CA LEU A 54 2.03 9.91 -9.09
C LEU A 54 3.19 10.58 -8.34
N GLU A 55 2.85 11.48 -7.42
CA GLU A 55 3.82 12.18 -6.58
C GLU A 55 3.99 11.48 -5.21
N PRO A 56 5.19 11.53 -4.59
CA PRO A 56 5.43 10.91 -3.29
C PRO A 56 4.45 11.35 -2.19
N LEU A 57 4.06 12.63 -2.19
CA LEU A 57 3.12 13.18 -1.20
C LEU A 57 1.72 12.52 -1.31
N GLU A 58 1.30 12.14 -2.52
CA GLU A 58 0.02 11.46 -2.72
C GLU A 58 0.05 10.04 -2.13
N VAL A 59 1.20 9.36 -2.24
CA VAL A 59 1.42 8.05 -1.61
C VAL A 59 1.33 8.16 -0.10
N ASP A 60 1.98 9.15 0.50
CA ASP A 60 1.93 9.40 1.95
C ASP A 60 0.49 9.68 2.42
N GLN A 61 -0.25 10.50 1.66
CA GLN A 61 -1.65 10.79 1.95
C GLN A 61 -2.51 9.52 1.89
N ARG A 62 -2.39 8.73 0.81
CA ARG A 62 -3.15 7.48 0.64
C ARG A 62 -2.79 6.44 1.69
N LEU A 63 -1.54 6.42 2.15
CA LEU A 63 -1.09 5.57 3.26
C LEU A 63 -1.78 5.96 4.58
N SER A 64 -1.90 7.26 4.86
CA SER A 64 -2.63 7.76 6.01
C SER A 64 -4.12 7.41 5.95
N GLU A 65 -4.75 7.54 4.77
CA GLU A 65 -6.13 7.12 4.53
C GLU A 65 -6.28 5.61 4.78
N PHE A 66 -5.40 4.77 4.23
CA PHE A 66 -5.42 3.32 4.44
C PHE A 66 -5.31 2.94 5.92
N LYS A 67 -4.44 3.63 6.67
CA LYS A 67 -4.29 3.45 8.12
C LYS A 67 -5.58 3.79 8.87
N SER A 68 -6.27 4.86 8.49
CA SER A 68 -7.55 5.23 9.12
C SER A 68 -8.66 4.21 8.88
N LEU A 69 -8.67 3.55 7.71
CA LEU A 69 -9.66 2.52 7.36
C LEU A 69 -9.43 1.19 8.10
N THR A 70 -8.19 0.93 8.51
CA THR A 70 -7.78 -0.34 9.13
C THR A 70 -7.59 -0.24 10.64
N HIS A 71 -7.67 0.97 11.20
CA HIS A 71 -7.61 1.19 12.64
C HIS A 71 -8.98 0.99 13.28
N PHE A 72 -9.20 -0.19 13.88
CA PHE A 72 -10.38 -0.46 14.68
C PHE A 72 -10.07 -0.18 16.16
N THR A 73 -10.78 0.76 16.77
CA THR A 73 -10.90 0.79 18.24
C THR A 73 -11.81 -0.37 18.63
N GLU A 74 -11.39 -1.23 19.56
CA GLU A 74 -12.24 -2.33 20.05
C GLU A 74 -13.62 -1.78 20.45
N VAL A 75 -14.66 -2.14 19.69
CA VAL A 75 -16.03 -1.84 20.07
C VAL A 75 -16.44 -2.97 21.02
N PRO A 76 -16.77 -2.69 22.30
CA PRO A 76 -17.21 -3.73 23.21
C PRO A 76 -18.45 -4.39 22.61
N VAL A 77 -18.33 -5.67 22.29
CA VAL A 77 -19.49 -6.48 21.92
C VAL A 77 -20.31 -6.64 23.18
N ALA A 78 -21.41 -5.88 23.28
CA ALA A 78 -22.35 -6.01 24.38
C ALA A 78 -22.78 -7.50 24.47
N ARG A 79 -22.55 -8.10 25.63
CA ARG A 79 -23.03 -9.45 25.96
C ARG A 79 -24.51 -9.43 26.29
#